data_AF-A0A813T7M0-F1
#
_entry.id   AF-A0A813T7M0-F1
#
_cell.length_a   1.000
_cell.length_b   1.000
_cell.length_c   1.000
_cell.angle_alpha   90.00
_cell.angle_beta   90.00
_cell.angle_gamma   90.00
#
_symmetry.space_group_name_H-M   'P 1'
#
loop_
_entity.id
_entity.type
_entity.pdbx_description
1 polymer ?
#
loop_
_entity_poly.entity_id
_entity_poly.type
_entity_poly.pdbx_seq_one_letter_code
_entity_poly.pdbx_strand_id
1 'polypeptide(L)'
;MKQFSLCVLLVLLAVIEKTSGDETGEATFYNIEGAPTACGANHQGSELVAALNAAEFDPETHGNPNNNKLCNRQVEVKGPAGTATVKIVDRCPPKSAPGVGCVKGDLDLTPAAFKLVGGDQSVGRVKITWKYV
;
A
#
# COMPACT_ATOMS: atom_id res chain seq x y z
N MET A 1 31.63 18.65 -52.60
CA MET A 1 31.61 17.34 -51.91
C MET A 1 31.04 17.54 -50.52
N LYS A 2 29.91 16.85 -50.22
CA LYS A 2 29.27 16.57 -48.89
C LYS A 2 28.73 17.81 -48.13
N GLN A 3 27.44 18.16 -48.10
CA GLN A 3 26.23 17.48 -47.60
C GLN A 3 26.28 17.06 -46.13
N PHE A 4 25.48 17.72 -45.28
CA PHE A 4 24.82 17.30 -44.01
C PHE A 4 23.99 18.53 -43.56
N SER A 5 22.73 18.76 -43.94
CA SER A 5 21.47 18.04 -43.71
C SER A 5 21.12 17.71 -42.25
N LEU A 6 20.09 18.42 -41.78
CA LEU A 6 18.97 18.00 -40.91
C LEU A 6 19.09 18.06 -39.38
N CYS A 7 18.14 18.83 -38.82
CA CYS A 7 17.42 18.62 -37.57
C CYS A 7 18.22 18.31 -36.30
N VAL A 8 18.62 19.35 -35.57
CA VAL A 8 18.66 19.24 -34.11
C VAL A 8 17.23 19.43 -33.61
N LEU A 9 16.49 18.33 -33.56
CA LEU A 9 15.25 18.22 -32.81
C LEU A 9 15.59 18.58 -31.36
N LEU A 10 15.03 19.68 -30.86
CA LEU A 10 14.96 19.94 -29.42
C LEU A 10 14.18 18.77 -28.80
N VAL A 11 14.90 17.74 -28.39
CA VAL A 11 14.36 16.71 -27.50
C VAL A 11 14.10 17.46 -26.20
N LEU A 12 12.86 17.90 -26.01
CA LEU A 12 12.32 18.11 -24.68
C LEU A 12 12.54 16.78 -23.95
N LEU A 13 13.57 16.75 -23.13
CA LEU A 13 13.70 15.78 -22.05
C LEU A 13 12.50 16.02 -21.14
N ALA A 14 11.36 15.43 -21.50
CA ALA A 14 10.36 15.10 -20.52
C ALA A 14 11.08 14.15 -19.56
N VAL A 15 11.49 14.69 -18.42
CA VAL A 15 11.78 13.88 -17.24
C VAL A 15 10.46 13.18 -16.96
N ILE A 16 10.29 11.98 -17.50
CA ILE A 16 9.24 11.07 -17.03
C ILE A 16 9.71 10.68 -15.63
N GLU A 17 9.41 11.54 -14.66
CA GLU A 17 9.42 11.12 -13.28
C GLU A 17 8.51 9.90 -13.24
N LYS A 18 9.11 8.74 -12.95
CA LYS A 18 8.36 7.53 -12.68
C LYS A 18 7.68 7.77 -11.34
N THR A 19 6.60 8.57 -11.34
CA THR A 19 5.64 8.56 -10.25
C THR A 19 5.17 7.13 -10.19
N SER A 20 5.56 6.39 -9.15
CA SER A 20 4.94 5.10 -8.84
C SER A 20 3.44 5.35 -8.87
N GLY A 21 2.77 4.82 -9.89
CA GLY A 21 1.36 5.10 -10.12
C GLY A 21 0.55 4.74 -8.89
N ASP A 22 -0.54 5.46 -8.67
CA ASP A 22 -1.46 5.13 -7.59
C ASP A 22 -1.97 3.70 -7.78
N GLU A 23 -1.80 2.86 -6.76
CA GLU A 23 -2.44 1.55 -6.67
C GLU A 23 -3.92 1.74 -6.31
N THR A 24 -4.76 0.86 -6.82
CA THR A 24 -6.21 0.84 -6.54
C THR A 24 -6.57 -0.47 -5.85
N GLY A 25 -7.42 -0.40 -4.83
CA GLY A 25 -7.92 -1.60 -4.15
C GLY A 25 -9.04 -1.28 -3.17
N GLU A 26 -9.21 -2.15 -2.19
CA GLU A 26 -10.14 -1.95 -1.08
C GLU A 26 -9.40 -1.91 0.26
N ALA A 27 -9.94 -1.13 1.19
CA ALA A 27 -9.52 -1.14 2.59
C ALA A 27 -10.54 -1.87 3.45
N THR A 28 -10.05 -2.72 4.35
CA THR A 28 -10.77 -3.21 5.53
C THR A 28 -10.03 -2.79 6.80
N PHE A 29 -10.40 -3.36 7.95
CA PHE A 29 -9.64 -3.23 9.17
C PHE A 29 -9.58 -4.55 9.94
N TYR A 30 -8.54 -4.71 10.76
CA TYR A 30 -8.33 -5.90 11.60
C TYR A 30 -7.86 -5.55 13.01
N ASN A 31 -7.99 -6.51 13.93
CA ASN A 31 -7.36 -6.41 15.23
C ASN A 31 -5.89 -6.85 15.13
N ILE A 32 -4.98 -5.90 15.31
CA ILE A 32 -3.53 -6.10 15.21
C ILE A 32 -2.89 -6.54 16.54
N GLU A 33 -3.62 -6.47 17.65
CA GLU A 33 -3.06 -6.69 18.98
C GLU A 33 -2.88 -8.17 19.32
N GLY A 34 -1.88 -8.46 20.16
CA GLY A 34 -1.70 -9.78 20.78
C GLY A 34 -0.63 -10.68 20.13
N ALA A 35 -0.07 -10.29 18.98
CA ALA A 35 1.06 -11.00 18.37
C ALA A 35 1.93 -10.06 17.51
N PRO A 36 3.21 -10.41 17.28
CA PRO A 36 4.03 -9.70 16.32
C PRO A 36 3.46 -9.86 14.90
N THR A 37 3.54 -8.78 14.13
CA THR A 37 3.18 -8.77 12.72
C THR A 37 4.22 -9.49 11.86
N ALA A 38 3.96 -9.65 10.56
CA ALA A 38 4.91 -10.18 9.59
C ALA A 38 6.21 -9.34 9.48
N CYS A 39 6.19 -8.07 9.90
CA CYS A 39 7.40 -7.25 10.00
C CYS A 39 8.13 -7.39 11.35
N GLY A 40 7.67 -8.26 12.24
CA GLY A 40 8.37 -8.68 13.44
C GLY A 40 8.18 -7.82 14.68
N ALA A 41 7.24 -6.87 14.67
CA ALA A 41 6.96 -5.98 15.79
C ALA A 41 5.50 -6.10 16.26
N ASN A 42 5.25 -5.80 17.54
CA ASN A 42 3.89 -5.63 18.05
C ASN A 42 3.40 -4.21 17.76
N HIS A 43 2.11 -4.09 17.49
CA HIS A 43 1.44 -2.82 17.22
C HIS A 43 0.08 -2.77 17.90
N GLN A 44 -0.46 -1.56 18.06
CA GLN A 44 -1.76 -1.30 18.67
C GLN A 44 -2.79 -0.82 17.64
N GLY A 45 -4.07 -1.08 17.90
CA GLY A 45 -5.16 -0.65 17.01
C GLY A 45 -5.32 0.87 16.88
N SER A 46 -4.66 1.64 17.74
CA SER A 46 -4.61 3.11 17.72
C SER A 46 -3.54 3.68 16.78
N GLU A 47 -2.58 2.88 16.33
CA GLU A 47 -1.53 3.33 15.41
C GLU A 47 -2.05 3.42 13.97
N LEU A 48 -1.45 4.30 13.15
CA LEU A 48 -1.77 4.42 11.73
C LEU A 48 -0.91 3.46 10.90
N VAL A 49 -1.29 2.19 10.89
CA VAL A 49 -0.55 1.13 10.22
C VAL A 49 -1.48 0.23 9.40
N ALA A 50 -0.90 -0.54 8.49
CA ALA A 50 -1.64 -1.42 7.59
C ALA A 50 -0.90 -2.74 7.32
N ALA A 51 -1.68 -3.77 7.02
CA ALA A 51 -1.22 -5.00 6.41
C ALA A 51 -1.32 -4.88 4.88
N LEU A 52 -0.22 -5.15 4.19
CA LEU A 52 -0.18 -5.16 2.72
C LEU A 52 -0.65 -6.51 2.19
N ASN A 53 -1.42 -6.52 1.10
CA ASN A 53 -1.83 -7.75 0.44
C ASN A 53 -0.64 -8.67 0.12
N ALA A 54 -0.84 -9.98 0.30
CA ALA A 54 0.17 -11.00 0.03
C ALA A 54 0.73 -10.98 -1.40
N ALA A 55 -0.07 -10.58 -2.40
CA ALA A 55 0.36 -10.54 -3.80
C ALA A 55 1.49 -9.53 -4.05
N GLU A 56 1.61 -8.50 -3.21
CA GLU A 56 2.70 -7.52 -3.25
C GLU A 56 3.75 -7.76 -2.17
N PHE A 57 3.34 -8.26 -1.00
CA PHE A 57 4.25 -8.55 0.11
C PHE A 57 5.15 -9.78 -0.17
N ASP A 58 4.57 -10.89 -0.64
CA ASP A 58 5.28 -12.17 -0.75
C ASP A 58 6.41 -12.18 -1.78
N PRO A 59 6.29 -11.54 -2.97
CA PRO A 59 7.41 -11.48 -3.93
C PRO A 59 8.67 -10.81 -3.38
N GLU A 60 8.53 -9.96 -2.36
CA GLU A 60 9.64 -9.24 -1.71
C GLU A 60 10.12 -9.92 -0.40
N THR A 61 9.53 -11.07 -0.09
CA THR A 61 9.91 -11.88 1.08
C THR A 61 10.99 -12.89 0.67
N HIS A 62 12.24 -12.59 1.00
CA HIS A 62 13.38 -13.47 0.72
C HIS A 62 13.90 -14.13 2.01
N GLY A 63 13.12 -15.06 2.57
CA GLY A 63 13.42 -15.74 3.82
C GLY A 63 12.59 -15.19 4.99
N ASN A 64 13.25 -14.66 6.02
CA ASN A 64 12.55 -14.11 7.19
C ASN A 64 11.69 -12.88 6.79
N PRO A 65 10.35 -12.92 6.95
CA PRO A 65 9.47 -11.81 6.56
C PRO A 65 9.74 -10.52 7.32
N ASN A 66 10.33 -10.59 8.52
CA ASN A 66 10.73 -9.41 9.29
C ASN A 66 11.75 -8.53 8.52
N ASN A 67 12.45 -9.10 7.54
CA ASN A 67 13.44 -8.41 6.70
C ASN A 67 12.87 -8.00 5.33
N ASN A 68 11.57 -8.13 5.10
CA ASN A 68 10.95 -7.70 3.84
C ASN A 68 11.17 -6.20 3.64
N LYS A 69 11.68 -5.80 2.47
CA LYS A 69 12.02 -4.40 2.17
C LYS A 69 10.80 -3.46 2.14
N LEU A 70 9.59 -4.00 2.11
CA LEU A 70 8.34 -3.24 2.18
C LEU A 70 7.93 -2.89 3.62
N CYS A 71 8.47 -3.60 4.61
CA CYS A 71 8.24 -3.29 6.01
C CYS A 71 8.71 -1.88 6.37
N ASN A 72 7.92 -1.20 7.20
CA ASN A 72 8.12 0.18 7.66
C ASN A 72 8.08 1.26 6.58
N ARG A 73 7.80 0.91 5.32
CA ARG A 73 7.50 1.90 4.29
C ARG A 73 6.14 2.54 4.57
N GLN A 74 5.98 3.77 4.12
CA GLN A 74 4.74 4.52 4.28
C GLN A 74 4.00 4.61 2.95
N VAL A 75 2.68 4.60 3.04
CA VAL A 75 1.77 4.83 1.92
C VAL A 75 0.77 5.90 2.30
N GLU A 76 0.50 6.82 1.37
CA GLU A 76 -0.63 7.74 1.46
C GLU A 76 -1.86 7.02 0.92
N VAL A 77 -2.88 6.84 1.75
CA VAL A 77 -4.12 6.13 1.41
C VAL A 77 -5.26 7.12 1.34
N LYS A 78 -5.96 7.14 0.23
CA LYS A 78 -7.15 7.96 -0.01
C LYS A 78 -8.38 7.07 -0.11
N GLY A 79 -9.38 7.37 0.71
CA GLY A 79 -10.67 6.69 0.72
C GLY A 79 -11.84 7.69 0.75
N PRO A 80 -13.08 7.20 0.92
CA PRO A 80 -14.28 8.03 0.88
C PRO A 80 -14.40 9.02 2.05
N ALA A 81 -13.81 8.72 3.21
CA ALA A 81 -13.88 9.60 4.39
C ALA A 81 -12.71 10.59 4.47
N GLY A 82 -11.60 10.32 3.79
CA GLY A 82 -10.42 11.16 3.89
C GLY A 82 -9.14 10.52 3.35
N THR A 83 -8.02 11.08 3.79
CA THR A 83 -6.67 10.62 3.42
C THR A 83 -5.84 10.49 4.68
N ALA A 84 -5.04 9.42 4.76
CA ALA A 84 -4.10 9.20 5.85
C ALA A 84 -2.81 8.56 5.33
N THR A 85 -1.67 8.94 5.92
CA THR A 85 -0.42 8.21 5.74
C THR A 85 -0.35 7.08 6.76
N VAL A 86 -0.14 5.85 6.28
CA VAL A 86 -0.02 4.66 7.13
C VAL A 86 1.30 3.97 6.86
N LYS A 87 1.83 3.29 7.89
CA LYS A 87 3.03 2.46 7.76
C LYS A 87 2.65 1.02 7.46
N ILE A 88 3.30 0.40 6.47
CA ILE A 88 3.16 -1.03 6.21
C ILE A 88 3.93 -1.80 7.28
N VAL A 89 3.21 -2.59 8.07
CA VAL A 89 3.79 -3.35 9.18
C VAL A 89 3.43 -4.82 9.16
N ASP A 90 2.50 -5.24 8.30
CA ASP A 90 2.04 -6.61 8.30
C ASP A 90 1.69 -7.10 6.90
N ARG A 91 1.35 -8.38 6.80
CA ARG A 91 0.94 -9.08 5.59
C ARG A 91 -0.51 -9.53 5.74
N CYS A 92 -1.38 -9.06 4.86
CA CYS A 92 -2.73 -9.57 4.73
C CYS A 92 -2.72 -10.85 3.87
N PRO A 93 -3.27 -11.99 4.35
CA PRO A 93 -3.25 -13.25 3.61
C PRO A 93 -4.08 -13.19 2.31
N PRO A 94 -3.80 -14.06 1.33
CA PRO A 94 -4.61 -14.15 0.12
C PRO A 94 -6.08 -14.42 0.44
N LYS A 95 -6.99 -13.89 -0.39
CA LYS A 95 -8.43 -14.13 -0.27
C LYS A 95 -8.73 -15.63 -0.19
N SER A 96 -9.39 -16.03 0.90
CA SER A 96 -9.75 -17.43 1.17
C SER A 96 -11.26 -17.66 1.22
N ALA A 97 -12.03 -16.61 1.52
CA ALA A 97 -13.49 -16.64 1.54
C ALA A 97 -14.07 -15.23 1.27
N PRO A 98 -15.39 -15.07 1.03
CA PRO A 98 -16.03 -13.77 1.00
C PRO A 98 -15.73 -12.98 2.29
N GLY A 99 -15.11 -11.81 2.15
CA GLY A 99 -14.73 -10.97 3.29
C GLY A 99 -13.49 -11.41 4.07
N VAL A 100 -12.79 -12.48 3.67
CA VAL A 100 -11.58 -12.98 4.35
C VAL A 100 -10.38 -12.92 3.42
N GLY A 101 -9.34 -12.20 3.85
CA GLY A 101 -8.10 -12.00 3.12
C GLY A 101 -8.17 -10.86 2.09
N CYS A 102 -7.05 -10.64 1.42
CA CYS A 102 -6.82 -9.52 0.52
C CYS A 102 -6.55 -10.00 -0.92
N VAL A 103 -6.99 -9.22 -1.89
CA VAL A 103 -6.52 -9.31 -3.28
C VAL A 103 -5.45 -8.26 -3.55
N LYS A 104 -4.79 -8.31 -4.72
CA LYS A 104 -3.79 -7.32 -5.10
C LYS A 104 -4.38 -5.90 -5.03
N GLY A 105 -3.64 -4.98 -4.42
CA GLY A 105 -4.03 -3.58 -4.21
C GLY A 105 -4.79 -3.32 -2.92
N ASP A 106 -5.29 -4.36 -2.23
CA ASP A 106 -5.98 -4.19 -0.94
C ASP A 106 -4.99 -3.85 0.19
N LEU A 107 -5.50 -3.11 1.18
CA LEU A 107 -4.84 -2.85 2.46
C LEU A 107 -5.78 -3.23 3.61
N ASP A 108 -5.27 -3.93 4.63
CA ASP A 108 -6.02 -4.16 5.86
C ASP A 108 -5.52 -3.20 6.94
N LEU A 109 -6.31 -2.18 7.26
CA LEU A 109 -5.89 -1.07 8.10
C LEU A 109 -6.08 -1.40 9.59
N THR A 110 -5.46 -0.63 10.48
CA THR A 110 -5.94 -0.59 11.86
C THR A 110 -7.30 0.13 11.97
N PRO A 111 -8.05 -0.10 13.06
CA PRO A 111 -9.23 0.66 13.44
C PRO A 111 -9.06 2.19 13.33
N ALA A 112 -7.91 2.71 13.80
CA ALA A 112 -7.61 4.14 13.77
C ALA A 112 -7.39 4.65 12.33
N ALA A 113 -6.64 3.92 11.51
CA ALA A 113 -6.42 4.29 10.11
C ALA A 113 -7.70 4.19 9.27
N PHE A 114 -8.48 3.12 9.44
CA PHE A 114 -9.76 2.97 8.74
C PHE A 114 -10.73 4.10 9.07
N LYS A 115 -10.77 4.57 10.32
CA LYS A 115 -11.62 5.71 10.70
C LYS A 115 -11.34 6.97 9.88
N LEU A 116 -10.08 7.21 9.52
CA LEU A 116 -9.68 8.39 8.72
C LEU A 116 -9.91 8.20 7.22
N VAL A 117 -9.83 6.96 6.73
CA VAL A 117 -9.88 6.64 5.29
C VAL A 117 -11.28 6.21 4.84
N GLY A 118 -11.89 5.27 5.56
CA GLY A 118 -13.19 4.67 5.26
C GLY A 118 -14.35 5.18 6.11
N GLY A 119 -14.08 5.77 7.28
CA GLY A 119 -15.10 6.34 8.17
C GLY A 119 -15.59 5.35 9.20
N ASP A 120 -16.91 5.23 9.37
CA ASP A 120 -17.50 4.33 10.37
C ASP A 120 -17.19 2.85 10.05
N GLN A 121 -16.79 2.09 11.07
CA GLN A 121 -16.41 0.69 10.91
C GLN A 121 -17.58 -0.22 10.49
N SER A 122 -18.83 0.21 10.69
CA SER A 122 -20.02 -0.50 10.19
C SER A 122 -20.06 -0.61 8.66
N VAL A 123 -19.31 0.24 7.94
CA VAL A 123 -19.13 0.12 6.49
C VAL A 123 -18.31 -1.13 6.14
N GLY A 124 -17.37 -1.53 7.00
CA GLY A 124 -16.58 -2.75 6.90
C GLY A 124 -15.50 -2.75 5.81
N ARG A 125 -15.81 -2.22 4.62
CA ARG A 125 -14.96 -2.25 3.43
C ARG A 125 -15.22 -1.04 2.54
N VAL A 126 -14.17 -0.38 2.07
CA VAL A 126 -14.27 0.79 1.18
C VAL A 126 -13.28 0.70 0.03
N LYS A 127 -13.60 1.32 -1.11
CA LYS A 127 -12.63 1.50 -2.20
C LYS A 127 -11.59 2.55 -1.83
N ILE A 128 -10.34 2.30 -2.17
CA ILE A 128 -9.21 3.20 -1.91
C ILE A 128 -8.29 3.33 -3.14
N THR A 129 -7.55 4.43 -3.17
CA THR A 129 -6.31 4.55 -3.94
C THR A 129 -5.16 4.82 -2.98
N TRP A 130 -3.95 4.36 -3.29
CA TRP A 130 -2.80 4.63 -2.45
C TRP A 130 -1.49 4.61 -3.22
N LYS A 131 -0.47 5.25 -2.67
CA LYS A 131 0.88 5.29 -3.25
C LYS A 131 1.92 5.32 -2.14
N TYR A 132 3.11 4.80 -2.42
CA TYR A 132 4.27 4.96 -1.53
C TYR A 132 4.69 6.43 -1.45
N VAL A 133 5.11 6.86 -0.26
CA VAL A 133 5.64 8.21 0.03
C VAL A 133 7.01 8.14 0.71
#